data_AF-A0A2Z5YA19-F1
#
_entry.id   AF-A0A2Z5YA19-F1
#
_cell.length_a   1.000
_cell.length_b   1.000
_cell.length_c   1.000
_cell.angle_alpha   90.00
_cell.angle_beta   90.00
_cell.angle_gamma   90.00
#
_symmetry.space_group_name_H-M   'P 1'
#
loop_
_entity.id
_entity.type
_entity.pdbx_description
1 polymer ?
#
loop_
_entity_poly.entity_id
_entity_poly.type
_entity_poly.pdbx_seq_one_letter_code
_entity_poly.pdbx_strand_id
1 'polypeptide(L)' 'MLKKVEIEIDDDLVQEAIRRYRLAGPREVVHLALRTLLAEAGENGGGDDEYDEFSDLSVWDPHKGGRSG' A
#
# COMPACT_ATOMS: atom_id res chain seq x y z
N MET A 1 -16.18 -8.18 -7.95
CA MET A 1 -17.31 -7.67 -8.75
C MET A 1 -17.35 -6.15 -8.58
N LEU A 2 -17.30 -5.36 -9.65
CA LEU A 2 -17.31 -3.90 -9.55
C LEU A 2 -18.76 -3.39 -9.60
N LYS A 3 -19.15 -2.55 -8.64
CA LYS A 3 -20.43 -1.83 -8.66
C LYS A 3 -20.16 -0.34 -8.93
N LYS A 4 -20.99 0.29 -9.75
CA LYS A 4 -20.95 1.74 -9.96
C LYS A 4 -21.67 2.41 -8.79
N VAL A 5 -21.01 3.36 -8.15
CA VAL A 5 -21.56 4.22 -7.10
C VAL A 5 -21.35 5.66 -7.53
N GLU A 6 -22.37 6.50 -7.35
CA GLU A 6 -22.31 7.93 -7.64
C GLU A 6 -22.28 8.68 -6.30
N ILE A 7 -21.26 9.51 -6.11
CA ILE A 7 -21.03 10.32 -4.92
C ILE A 7 -20.52 11.70 -5.35
N GLU A 8 -20.90 12.73 -4.62
CA GLU A 8 -20.36 14.08 -4.78
C GLU A 8 -19.15 14.26 -3.85
N ILE A 9 -18.06 14.79 -4.39
CA ILE A 9 -16.80 15.01 -3.67
C ILE A 9 -16.29 16.39 -4.05
N ASP A 10 -15.67 17.07 -3.10
CA ASP A 10 -14.95 18.32 -3.34
C ASP A 10 -13.81 18.10 -4.36
N ASP A 11 -13.86 18.82 -5.49
CA ASP A 11 -12.87 18.71 -6.56
C ASP A 11 -11.49 19.18 -6.09
N ASP A 12 -11.40 20.21 -5.25
CA ASP A 12 -10.12 20.74 -4.79
C ASP A 12 -9.36 19.68 -3.97
N LEU A 13 -10.08 18.90 -3.15
CA LEU A 13 -9.50 17.78 -2.41
C LEU A 13 -9.03 16.66 -3.34
N VAL A 14 -9.80 16.36 -4.39
CA VAL A 14 -9.45 15.34 -5.38
C VAL A 14 -8.21 15.77 -6.16
N GLN A 15 -8.14 17.02 -6.61
CA GLN A 15 -6.99 17.55 -7.34
C GLN A 15 -5.73 17.57 -6.48
N GLU A 16 -5.83 17.98 -5.21
CA GLU A 16 -4.67 17.96 -4.31
C GLU A 16 -4.21 16.52 -4.02
N ALA A 17 -5.12 15.56 -3.86
CA ALA A 17 -4.76 14.15 -3.71
C ALA A 17 -4.08 13.60 -4.96
N ILE A 18 -4.60 13.92 -6.16
CA ILE A 18 -3.96 13.57 -7.44
C ILE A 18 -2.54 14.13 -7.50
N ARG A 19 -2.36 15.41 -7.17
CA ARG A 19 -1.07 16.08 -7.20
C ARG A 19 -0.08 15.49 -6.19
N ARG A 20 -0.53 15.25 -4.95
CA ARG A 20 0.31 14.77 -3.84
C ARG A 20 0.75 13.32 -4.03
N TYR A 21 -0.16 12.46 -4.48
CA TYR A 21 0.09 11.02 -4.64
C TYR A 21 0.36 10.60 -6.09
N ARG A 22 0.41 11.56 -7.03
CA ARG A 22 0.63 11.36 -8.47
C ARG A 22 -0.32 10.33 -9.09
N LEU A 23 -1.61 10.46 -8.79
CA LEU A 23 -2.63 9.53 -9.24
C LEU A 23 -3.12 9.88 -10.65
N ALA A 24 -3.64 8.90 -11.38
CA ALA A 24 -4.14 9.07 -12.73
C ALA A 24 -5.55 9.71 -12.77
N GLY A 25 -6.27 9.73 -11.64
CA GLY A 25 -7.55 10.45 -11.57
C GLY A 25 -8.42 10.15 -10.34
N PRO A 26 -9.65 10.67 -10.31
CA PRO A 26 -10.54 10.65 -9.14
C PRO A 26 -10.89 9.25 -8.64
N ARG A 27 -11.03 8.28 -9.56
CA ARG A 27 -11.33 6.89 -9.21
C ARG A 27 -10.22 6.28 -8.36
N GLU A 28 -8.98 6.61 -8.69
CA GLU A 28 -7.80 6.11 -8.00
C GLU A 28 -7.61 6.80 -6.65
N VAL A 29 -7.94 8.09 -6.55
CA VAL A 29 -8.02 8.82 -5.27
C VAL A 29 -8.98 8.11 -4.32
N VAL A 30 -10.21 7.84 -4.77
CA VAL A 30 -11.23 7.16 -3.93
C VAL A 30 -10.78 5.76 -3.56
N HIS A 31 -10.19 5.02 -4.50
CA HIS A 31 -9.70 3.67 -4.23
C HIS A 31 -8.56 3.67 -3.20
N LEU A 32 -7.61 4.59 -3.34
CA LEU A 32 -6.49 4.75 -2.40
C LEU A 32 -7.01 5.15 -1.01
N ALA A 33 -7.88 6.15 -0.92
CA ALA A 33 -8.43 6.63 0.35
C ALA A 33 -9.21 5.54 1.09
N LEU A 34 -10.02 4.75 0.38
CA LEU A 34 -10.73 3.62 0.99
C LEU A 34 -9.75 2.53 1.47
N ARG A 35 -8.70 2.26 0.69
CA ARG A 35 -7.68 1.28 1.08
C ARG A 35 -6.90 1.72 2.31
N THR A 36 -6.50 2.99 2.41
CA THR A 36 -5.79 3.51 3.59
C THR A 36 -6.67 3.47 4.83
N LEU A 37 -7.95 3.89 4.73
CA LEU A 37 -8.89 3.83 5.85
C LEU A 37 -9.11 2.39 6.34
N LEU A 38 -9.19 1.42 5.43
CA LEU A 38 -9.33 0.01 5.78
C LEU A 38 -8.04 -0.60 6.35
N ALA A 39 -6.87 -0.15 5.88
CA ALA A 39 -5.58 -0.58 6.42
C ALA A 39 -5.40 -0.06 7.85
N GLU A 40 -5.65 1.22 8.11
CA GLU A 40 -5.61 1.80 9.45
C GLU A 40 -6.64 1.18 10.40
N ALA A 41 -7.83 0.82 9.89
CA ALA A 41 -8.83 0.09 10.66
C ALA A 41 -8.43 -1.36 11.00
N GLY A 42 -7.54 -1.97 10.20
CA GLY A 42 -6.99 -3.31 10.42
C GLY A 42 -5.75 -3.35 11.34
N GLU A 43 -4.97 -2.27 11.41
CA GLU A 43 -3.75 -2.20 12.25
C GLU A 43 -4.04 -2.17 13.76
N ASN A 44 -5.27 -1.87 14.18
CA ASN A 44 -5.73 -2.08 15.57
C ASN A 44 -6.13 -3.54 15.88
N GLY A 45 -5.88 -4.48 14.96
CA GLY A 45 -6.38 -5.85 14.99
C GLY A 45 -5.33 -6.93 14.75
N GLY A 46 -4.16 -6.86 15.41
CA GLY A 46 -3.27 -8.00 15.57
C GLY A 46 -2.25 -8.18 14.45
N GLY A 47 -0.98 -8.17 14.83
CA GLY A 47 0.14 -8.42 13.93
C GLY A 47 0.01 -9.77 13.24
N ASP A 48 0.08 -9.74 11.92
CA ASP A 48 0.69 -10.82 11.17
C ASP A 48 2.05 -10.30 10.72
N ASP A 49 3.05 -10.70 11.47
CA ASP A 49 4.47 -10.56 11.20
C ASP A 49 4.78 -11.51 10.01
N GLU A 50 4.22 -11.20 8.84
CA GLU A 50 4.64 -11.82 7.59
C GLU A 50 6.02 -11.26 7.27
N TYR A 51 7.04 -11.89 7.88
CA TYR A 51 8.41 -11.86 7.41
C TYR A 51 8.42 -12.18 5.92
N ASP A 52 8.53 -11.14 5.09
CA ASP A 52 8.68 -11.28 3.65
C ASP A 52 10.15 -11.64 3.37
N GLU A 53 10.42 -12.93 3.16
CA GLU A 53 11.74 -13.49 2.79
C GLU A 53 12.31 -12.89 1.48
N PHE A 54 11.57 -12.02 0.79
CA PHE A 54 12.04 -11.24 -0.37
C PHE A 54 12.57 -9.85 -0.02
N SER A 55 12.41 -9.37 1.21
CA SER A 55 12.91 -8.07 1.68
C SER A 55 14.30 -8.14 2.34
N ASP A 56 14.80 -9.34 2.62
CA ASP A 56 16.13 -9.54 3.18
C ASP A 56 17.20 -9.51 2.07
N LEU A 57 17.76 -8.33 1.82
CA LEU A 57 18.89 -8.12 0.90
C LEU A 57 20.15 -8.93 1.29
N SER A 58 20.17 -9.56 2.46
CA SER A 58 21.24 -10.50 2.84
C SER A 58 21.23 -11.82 2.05
N VAL A 59 20.14 -12.13 1.32
CA VAL A 59 20.06 -13.29 0.42
C VAL A 59 21.01 -13.18 -0.79
N TRP A 60 21.43 -11.96 -1.15
CA TRP A 60 22.41 -11.73 -2.22
C TRP A 60 23.84 -11.52 -1.73
N ASP A 61 24.12 -11.66 -0.44
CA ASP A 61 25.48 -11.53 0.08
C ASP A 61 26.31 -12.80 -0.24
N PRO A 62 27.29 -12.75 -1.16
CA PRO A 62 28.06 -13.92 -1.55
C PRO A 62 29.08 -14.35 -0.48
N HIS A 63 29.21 -13.63 0.65
CA HIS A 63 30.19 -13.94 1.69
C HIS A 63 29.74 -14.96 2.75
N LYS A 64 28.51 -15.48 2.70
CA LYS A 64 28.05 -16.57 3.61
C LYS A 64 28.37 -18.00 3.14
N GLY A 65 29.24 -18.17 2.15
CA GLY A 65 29.69 -19.47 1.65
C GLY A 65 30.91 -20.09 2.36
N GLY A 66 31.22 -19.72 3.60
CA GLY A 66 32.47 -20.14 4.23
C GLY A 66 32.43 -20.28 5.74
N ARG A 67 31.89 -21.41 6.23
CA ARG A 67 32.35 -22.22 7.38
C ARG A 67 31.20 -23.08 7.90
N SER A 68 31.27 -24.38 7.62
CA SER A 68 31.05 -25.50 8.55
C SER A 68 30.98 -26.81 7.76
N GLY A 69 31.93 -27.71 7.99
CA GLY A 69 32.02 -29.05 7.38
C GLY A 69 33.42 -29.40 6.96
#